data_AF-A0A015YA75-F1
#
_entry.id   AF-A0A015YA75-F1
#
_cell.length_a   1.000
_cell.length_b   1.000
_cell.length_c   1.000
_cell.angle_alpha   90.00
_cell.angle_beta   90.00
_cell.angle_gamma   90.00
#
_symmetry.space_group_name_H-M   'P 1'
#
loop_
_entity.id
_entity.type
_entity.pdbx_description
1 polymer ?
#
loop_
_entity_poly.entity_id
_entity_poly.type
_entity_poly.pdbx_seq_one_letter_code
_entity_poly.pdbx_strand_id
1 'polypeptide(L)'
;MPQTISLYKLFLASPSDVKEERLIVENVINDFNNTYSSQLNARIELCSWEKSSYPSVGEYPQAVINSQIGDEYDIFLGILWTRFGSKTLNYESGTEEEFYRALERSKQADKVHIMMYFNIEGVPLDSLDIEQYSKVRAFQKQIAELGCYYFTYVSSENFKNDLRTHLYKVIENWDVNSKPLTTQVKLSNLPVI
;
A
#
# COMPACT_ATOMS: atom_id res chain seq x y z
N MET A 1 -3.27 -28.14 20.37
CA MET A 1 -2.52 -27.31 21.35
C MET A 1 -2.56 -25.87 20.88
N PRO A 2 -2.63 -24.87 21.77
CA PRO A 2 -2.54 -23.47 21.37
C PRO A 2 -1.20 -23.20 20.67
N GLN A 3 -1.21 -22.35 19.65
CA GLN A 3 -0.03 -21.97 18.88
C GLN A 3 0.22 -20.46 19.03
N THR A 4 1.49 -20.06 19.06
CA THR A 4 1.88 -18.65 18.94
C THR A 4 1.97 -18.31 17.46
N ILE A 5 1.32 -17.23 17.04
CA ILE A 5 1.23 -16.80 15.65
C ILE A 5 1.62 -15.33 15.58
N SER A 6 2.47 -14.96 14.62
CA SER A 6 2.76 -13.56 14.28
C SER A 6 1.60 -12.98 13.48
N LEU A 7 1.09 -11.83 13.91
CA LEU A 7 0.04 -11.09 13.23
C LEU A 7 0.66 -9.90 12.49
N TYR A 8 0.48 -9.86 11.16
CA TYR A 8 0.94 -8.77 10.31
C TYR A 8 -0.26 -7.92 9.88
N LYS A 9 -0.24 -6.64 10.22
CA LYS A 9 -1.29 -5.69 9.84
C LYS A 9 -0.97 -5.10 8.47
N LEU A 10 -1.91 -5.20 7.53
CA LEU A 10 -1.81 -4.68 6.18
C LEU A 10 -2.72 -3.48 6.00
N PHE A 11 -2.15 -2.32 5.70
CA PHE A 11 -2.85 -1.10 5.37
C PHE A 11 -3.03 -0.96 3.85
N LEU A 12 -4.29 -0.87 3.40
CA LEU A 12 -4.66 -0.75 1.99
C LEU A 12 -5.00 0.71 1.65
N ALA A 13 -4.11 1.34 0.87
CA ALA A 13 -4.24 2.69 0.35
C ALA A 13 -4.66 2.62 -1.12
N SER A 14 -5.86 3.09 -1.44
CA SER A 14 -6.31 3.11 -2.83
C SER A 14 -7.41 4.15 -3.09
N PRO A 15 -7.47 4.73 -4.30
CA PRO A 15 -8.61 5.52 -4.74
C PRO A 15 -9.88 4.65 -4.94
N SER A 16 -11.01 5.31 -5.19
CA SER A 16 -12.34 4.68 -5.25
C SER A 16 -12.63 3.91 -6.54
N ASP A 17 -11.79 4.00 -7.57
CA ASP A 17 -11.97 3.36 -8.88
C ASP A 17 -11.45 1.91 -8.93
N VAL A 18 -10.75 1.44 -7.89
CA VAL A 18 -10.19 0.07 -7.80
C VAL A 18 -10.96 -0.83 -6.82
N LYS A 19 -12.30 -0.75 -6.83
CA LYS A 19 -13.16 -1.50 -5.88
C LYS A 19 -13.00 -3.01 -6.00
N GLU A 20 -12.81 -3.50 -7.23
CA GLU A 20 -12.63 -4.92 -7.49
C GLU A 20 -11.33 -5.43 -6.86
N GLU A 21 -10.25 -4.66 -6.96
CA GLU A 21 -8.97 -4.99 -6.34
C GLU A 21 -9.06 -5.02 -4.81
N ARG A 22 -9.84 -4.12 -4.19
CA ARG A 22 -10.06 -4.16 -2.73
C ARG A 22 -10.73 -5.46 -2.29
N LEU A 23 -11.70 -5.97 -3.06
CA LEU A 23 -12.31 -7.28 -2.80
C LEU A 23 -11.32 -8.43 -3.03
N ILE A 24 -10.47 -8.33 -4.04
CA ILE A 24 -9.41 -9.31 -4.30
C ILE A 24 -8.41 -9.35 -3.15
N VAL A 25 -8.01 -8.21 -2.59
CA VAL A 25 -7.13 -8.14 -1.41
C VAL A 25 -7.77 -8.87 -0.22
N GLU A 26 -9.04 -8.61 0.10
CA GLU A 26 -9.76 -9.31 1.17
C GLU A 26 -9.75 -10.83 0.95
N ASN A 27 -10.07 -11.28 -0.27
CA ASN A 27 -10.10 -12.71 -0.61
C ASN A 27 -8.72 -13.36 -0.54
N VAL A 28 -7.68 -12.72 -1.09
CA VAL A 28 -6.31 -13.24 -1.07
C VAL A 28 -5.78 -13.35 0.37
N ILE A 29 -6.09 -12.39 1.24
CA ILE A 29 -5.72 -12.46 2.66
C ILE A 29 -6.43 -13.62 3.36
N ASN A 30 -7.73 -13.82 3.09
CA ASN A 30 -8.47 -14.95 3.63
C ASN A 30 -7.89 -16.30 3.15
N ASP A 31 -7.62 -16.43 1.86
CA ASP A 31 -6.99 -17.61 1.28
C ASP A 31 -5.60 -17.87 1.86
N PHE A 32 -4.80 -16.82 2.02
CA PHE A 32 -3.49 -16.89 2.65
C PHE A 32 -3.59 -17.43 4.08
N ASN A 33 -4.49 -16.86 4.89
CA ASN A 33 -4.70 -17.25 6.28
C ASN A 33 -5.21 -18.70 6.40
N ASN A 34 -6.03 -19.16 5.46
CA ASN A 34 -6.54 -20.54 5.46
C ASN A 34 -5.48 -21.55 5.00
N THR A 35 -4.61 -21.15 4.07
CA THR A 35 -3.65 -22.06 3.42
C THR A 35 -2.32 -22.12 4.16
N TYR A 36 -1.79 -20.97 4.61
CA TYR A 36 -0.40 -20.85 5.05
C TYR A 36 -0.23 -20.54 6.54
N SER A 37 -1.30 -20.25 7.29
CA SER A 37 -1.14 -19.76 8.67
C SER A 37 -0.42 -20.74 9.58
N SER A 38 -0.77 -22.03 9.51
CA SER A 38 -0.09 -23.09 10.27
C SER A 38 1.33 -23.35 9.79
N GLN A 39 1.60 -23.19 8.50
CA GLN A 39 2.92 -23.46 7.91
C GLN A 39 3.92 -22.34 8.26
N LEU A 40 3.49 -21.09 8.17
CA LEU A 40 4.32 -19.91 8.38
C LEU A 40 4.25 -19.37 9.81
N ASN A 41 3.40 -19.94 10.68
CA ASN A 41 3.04 -19.38 11.99
C ASN A 41 2.68 -17.88 11.91
N ALA A 42 1.95 -17.52 10.85
CA ALA A 42 1.70 -16.14 10.48
C ALA A 42 0.25 -15.92 10.06
N ARG A 43 -0.29 -14.74 10.34
CA ARG A 43 -1.58 -14.29 9.82
C ARG A 43 -1.48 -12.86 9.33
N ILE A 44 -2.29 -12.52 8.35
CA ILE A 44 -2.44 -11.16 7.84
C ILE A 44 -3.81 -10.63 8.26
N GLU A 45 -3.85 -9.44 8.83
CA GLU A 45 -5.06 -8.70 9.12
C GLU A 45 -5.15 -7.47 8.21
N LEU A 46 -6.23 -7.37 7.44
CA LEU A 46 -6.49 -6.18 6.64
C LEU A 46 -7.02 -5.07 7.53
N CYS A 47 -6.31 -3.95 7.59
CA CYS A 47 -6.78 -2.72 8.24
C CYS A 47 -7.89 -2.08 7.38
N SER A 48 -9.15 -2.44 7.65
CA SER A 48 -10.31 -1.85 6.97
C SER A 48 -10.80 -0.61 7.72
N TRP A 49 -10.33 0.58 7.33
CA TRP A 49 -10.75 1.84 7.93
C TRP A 49 -12.20 2.22 7.59
N GLU A 50 -12.75 1.76 6.46
CA GLU A 50 -14.16 1.97 6.10
C GLU A 50 -15.12 1.34 7.13
N LYS A 51 -14.65 0.30 7.84
CA LYS A 51 -15.42 -0.44 8.84
C LYS A 51 -15.11 0.01 10.28
N SER A 52 -13.98 0.69 10.50
CA SER A 52 -13.45 1.01 11.85
C SER A 52 -13.24 2.49 12.14
N SER A 53 -13.28 3.37 11.12
CA SER A 53 -13.18 4.81 11.33
C SER A 53 -14.48 5.38 11.88
N TYR A 54 -14.36 6.39 12.73
CA TYR A 54 -15.50 7.08 13.34
C TYR A 54 -15.37 8.59 13.13
N PRO A 55 -16.49 9.34 13.01
CA PRO A 55 -16.42 10.80 12.89
C PRO A 55 -15.64 11.41 14.06
N SER A 56 -14.65 12.25 13.75
CA SER A 56 -13.85 12.99 14.73
C SER A 56 -13.35 14.30 14.11
N VAL A 57 -12.72 15.15 14.91
CA VAL A 57 -12.17 16.44 14.50
C VAL A 57 -10.65 16.36 14.41
N GLY A 58 -10.09 16.80 13.29
CA GLY A 58 -8.66 16.92 13.04
C GLY A 58 -8.39 18.13 12.17
N GLU A 59 -7.12 18.38 11.85
CA GLU A 59 -6.72 19.55 11.04
C GLU A 59 -7.40 19.57 9.65
N TYR A 60 -7.61 18.40 9.06
CA TYR A 60 -8.39 18.16 7.84
C TYR A 60 -8.97 16.72 7.86
N PRO A 61 -9.96 16.38 7.01
CA PRO A 61 -10.61 15.06 7.04
C PRO A 61 -9.64 13.88 6.94
N GLN A 62 -8.62 13.98 6.08
CA GLN A 62 -7.61 12.92 5.94
C GLN A 62 -6.70 12.84 7.18
N ALA A 63 -6.43 13.93 7.91
CA ALA A 63 -5.70 13.88 9.18
C ALA A 63 -6.44 13.05 10.24
N VAL A 64 -7.78 13.09 10.25
CA VAL A 64 -8.60 12.27 11.13
C VAL A 64 -8.42 10.79 10.80
N ILE A 65 -8.57 10.43 9.53
CA ILE A 65 -8.37 9.06 9.04
C ILE A 65 -6.96 8.58 9.40
N ASN A 66 -5.95 9.40 9.11
CA ASN A 66 -4.55 9.15 9.42
C ASN A 66 -4.28 8.90 10.91
N SER A 67 -4.87 9.70 11.79
CA SER A 67 -4.74 9.54 13.25
C SER A 67 -5.43 8.28 13.76
N GLN A 68 -6.51 7.84 13.09
CA GLN A 68 -7.25 6.64 13.44
C GLN A 68 -6.64 5.36 12.86
N ILE A 69 -5.97 5.44 11.70
CA ILE A 69 -5.12 4.36 11.18
C ILE A 69 -3.94 4.13 12.13
N GLY A 70 -3.42 5.22 12.71
CA GLY A 70 -2.19 5.20 13.49
C GLY A 70 -0.98 4.81 12.63
N ASP A 71 0.14 4.54 13.29
CA ASP A 71 1.35 3.99 12.66
C ASP A 71 1.49 2.49 13.01
N GLU A 72 0.37 1.79 13.20
CA GLU A 72 0.31 0.39 13.63
C GLU A 72 0.02 -0.56 12.46
N TYR A 73 0.84 -0.50 11.40
CA TYR A 73 0.81 -1.51 10.34
C TYR A 73 2.21 -1.92 9.92
N ASP A 74 2.33 -3.16 9.48
CA ASP A 74 3.57 -3.80 9.06
C ASP A 74 3.71 -3.76 7.53
N ILE A 75 2.60 -3.83 6.80
CA ILE A 75 2.58 -3.83 5.33
C ILE A 75 1.77 -2.65 4.83
N PHE A 76 2.35 -1.84 3.97
CA PHE A 76 1.65 -0.86 3.15
C PHE A 76 1.36 -1.45 1.77
N LEU A 77 0.10 -1.42 1.33
CA LEU A 77 -0.32 -1.83 0.00
C LEU A 77 -1.02 -0.67 -0.70
N GLY A 78 -0.32 -0.07 -1.67
CA GLY A 78 -0.87 0.98 -2.54
C GLY A 78 -1.34 0.41 -3.88
N ILE A 79 -2.56 0.76 -4.29
CA ILE A 79 -3.13 0.36 -5.59
C ILE A 79 -3.68 1.61 -6.29
N LEU A 80 -3.21 1.88 -7.51
CA LEU A 80 -3.71 2.98 -8.34
C LEU A 80 -4.04 2.51 -9.77
N TRP A 81 -5.04 3.16 -10.38
CA TRP A 81 -5.41 2.93 -11.78
C TRP A 81 -5.51 4.23 -12.58
N THR A 82 -6.71 4.78 -12.72
CA THR A 82 -6.96 6.01 -13.51
C THR A 82 -7.13 7.23 -12.64
N ARG A 83 -7.60 7.04 -11.41
CA ARG A 83 -7.79 8.10 -10.44
C ARG A 83 -6.57 8.23 -9.54
N PHE A 84 -6.15 9.46 -9.27
CA PHE A 84 -5.14 9.76 -8.27
C PHE A 84 -5.77 10.03 -6.90
N GLY A 85 -6.90 10.72 -6.88
CA GLY A 85 -7.65 11.06 -5.67
C GLY A 85 -7.88 12.56 -5.53
N SER A 86 -8.18 12.96 -4.30
CA SER A 86 -8.45 14.36 -3.96
C SER A 86 -7.30 14.91 -3.14
N LYS A 87 -6.93 16.16 -3.44
CA LYS A 87 -5.89 16.91 -2.75
C LYS A 87 -6.13 16.94 -1.23
N THR A 88 -5.07 16.73 -0.47
CA THR A 88 -5.04 16.91 0.99
C THR A 88 -4.33 18.23 1.33
N LEU A 89 -4.00 18.46 2.60
CA LEU A 89 -3.36 19.73 2.99
C LEU A 89 -2.04 19.95 2.26
N ASN A 90 -1.20 18.91 2.18
CA ASN A 90 0.18 19.00 1.68
C ASN A 90 0.45 18.11 0.46
N TYR A 91 -0.49 17.26 0.06
CA TYR A 91 -0.31 16.29 -1.03
C TYR A 91 -1.45 16.37 -2.04
N GLU A 92 -1.19 15.92 -3.26
CA GLU A 92 -2.14 15.96 -4.36
C GLU A 92 -3.14 14.78 -4.29
N SER A 93 -2.90 13.78 -3.43
CA SER A 93 -3.91 12.80 -3.02
C SER A 93 -3.71 12.22 -1.62
N GLY A 94 -4.76 11.63 -1.05
CA GLY A 94 -4.67 10.85 0.18
C GLY A 94 -3.75 9.63 0.06
N THR A 95 -3.82 8.89 -1.04
CA THR A 95 -2.95 7.72 -1.29
C THR A 95 -1.47 8.12 -1.42
N GLU A 96 -1.19 9.28 -1.97
CA GLU A 96 0.17 9.84 -2.01
C GLU A 96 0.67 10.17 -0.60
N GLU A 97 -0.13 10.88 0.20
CA GLU A 97 0.20 11.20 1.59
C GLU A 97 0.48 9.93 2.40
N GLU A 98 -0.38 8.92 2.25
CA GLU A 98 -0.27 7.61 2.89
C GLU A 98 1.01 6.87 2.47
N PHE A 99 1.38 6.90 1.19
CA PHE A 99 2.64 6.33 0.70
C PHE A 99 3.86 7.02 1.30
N TYR A 100 3.92 8.34 1.33
CA TYR A 100 5.06 9.05 1.90
C TYR A 100 5.23 8.78 3.39
N ARG A 101 4.12 8.67 4.13
CA ARG A 101 4.16 8.25 5.53
C ARG A 101 4.72 6.83 5.69
N ALA A 102 4.28 5.89 4.86
CA ALA A 102 4.80 4.52 4.87
C ALA A 102 6.30 4.47 4.49
N LEU A 103 6.71 5.28 3.51
CA LEU A 103 8.10 5.38 3.06
C LEU A 103 9.00 5.93 4.17
N GLU A 104 8.60 6.99 4.86
CA GLU A 104 9.35 7.52 5.98
C GLU A 104 9.44 6.49 7.12
N ARG A 105 8.36 5.76 7.43
CA ARG A 105 8.41 4.66 8.40
C ARG A 105 9.36 3.54 7.99
N SER A 106 9.34 3.12 6.72
CA SER A 106 10.24 2.06 6.21
C SER A 106 11.74 2.40 6.30
N LYS A 107 12.09 3.70 6.33
CA LYS A 107 13.46 4.18 6.52
C LYS A 107 13.87 4.20 8.00
N GLN A 108 12.90 4.22 8.91
CA GLN A 108 13.11 4.17 10.34
C GLN A 108 13.24 2.70 10.81
N ALA A 109 13.44 2.48 12.12
CA ALA A 109 13.58 1.14 12.68
C ALA A 109 12.29 0.29 12.56
N ASP A 110 11.15 0.94 12.28
CA ASP A 110 9.85 0.31 12.07
C ASP A 110 9.78 -0.31 10.68
N LYS A 111 9.86 -1.64 10.63
CA LYS A 111 9.92 -2.46 9.43
C LYS A 111 8.58 -2.43 8.68
N VAL A 112 8.31 -1.36 7.94
CA VAL A 112 7.17 -1.29 7.02
C VAL A 112 7.59 -1.85 5.67
N HIS A 113 6.92 -2.93 5.23
CA HIS A 113 7.07 -3.43 3.87
C HIS A 113 6.11 -2.69 2.93
N ILE A 114 6.64 -2.11 1.85
CA ILE A 114 5.85 -1.31 0.90
C ILE A 114 5.62 -2.12 -0.38
N MET A 115 4.36 -2.28 -0.74
CA MET A 115 3.91 -2.92 -1.97
C MET A 115 3.11 -1.90 -2.80
N MET A 116 3.55 -1.63 -4.03
CA MET A 116 2.86 -0.72 -4.95
C MET A 116 2.43 -1.45 -6.22
N TYR A 117 1.16 -1.28 -6.59
CA TYR A 117 0.58 -1.84 -7.81
C TYR A 117 -0.10 -0.76 -8.64
N PHE A 118 0.12 -0.83 -9.95
CA PHE A 118 -0.51 0.06 -10.93
C PHE A 118 -1.28 -0.75 -11.95
N ASN A 119 -2.59 -0.56 -11.99
CA ASN A 119 -3.42 -1.08 -13.07
C ASN A 119 -3.06 -0.31 -14.37
N ILE A 120 -2.72 -1.05 -15.42
CA ILE A 120 -2.41 -0.50 -16.75
C ILE A 120 -3.44 -0.94 -17.80
N GLU A 121 -4.57 -1.50 -17.37
CA GLU A 121 -5.69 -1.81 -18.23
C GLU A 121 -6.24 -0.54 -18.90
N GLY A 122 -6.45 -0.63 -20.21
CA GLY A 122 -6.91 0.49 -21.01
C GLY A 122 -8.36 0.85 -20.72
N VAL A 123 -8.65 2.15 -20.68
CA VAL A 123 -10.02 2.66 -20.58
C VAL A 123 -10.39 3.47 -21.82
N PRO A 124 -11.68 3.58 -22.17
CA PRO A 124 -12.15 4.49 -23.21
C PRO A 124 -11.73 5.93 -22.90
N LEU A 125 -11.12 6.62 -23.88
CA LEU A 125 -10.62 7.98 -23.71
C LEU A 125 -11.71 8.97 -23.27
N ASP A 126 -12.94 8.81 -23.75
CA ASP A 126 -14.07 9.67 -23.39
C ASP A 126 -14.47 9.56 -21.92
N SER A 127 -14.09 8.47 -21.24
CA SER A 127 -14.34 8.24 -19.82
C SER A 127 -13.14 8.59 -18.93
N LEU A 128 -11.98 8.85 -19.54
CA LEU A 128 -10.73 9.09 -18.84
C LEU A 128 -10.63 10.54 -18.37
N ASP A 129 -10.51 10.73 -17.06
CA ASP A 129 -10.03 11.99 -16.50
C ASP A 129 -8.51 12.09 -16.74
N ILE A 130 -8.14 12.85 -17.77
CA ILE A 130 -6.75 13.00 -18.23
C ILE A 130 -5.87 13.62 -17.14
N GLU A 131 -6.40 14.55 -16.33
CA GLU A 131 -5.63 15.21 -15.28
C GLU A 131 -5.31 14.20 -14.16
N GLN A 132 -6.31 13.47 -13.68
CA GLN A 132 -6.13 12.43 -12.67
C GLN A 132 -5.15 11.36 -13.14
N TYR A 133 -5.32 10.88 -14.38
CA TYR A 133 -4.45 9.86 -14.94
C TYR A 133 -3.00 10.34 -15.10
N SER A 134 -2.82 11.60 -15.52
CA SER A 134 -1.50 12.22 -15.60
C SER A 134 -0.81 12.23 -14.23
N LYS A 135 -1.53 12.57 -13.15
CA LYS A 135 -1.00 12.52 -11.77
C LYS A 135 -0.62 11.10 -11.35
N VAL A 136 -1.43 10.08 -11.66
CA VAL A 136 -1.06 8.67 -11.40
C VAL A 136 0.25 8.30 -12.09
N ARG A 137 0.41 8.66 -13.37
CA ARG A 137 1.62 8.36 -14.14
C ARG A 137 2.85 9.16 -13.68
N ALA A 138 2.67 10.39 -13.24
CA ALA A 138 3.73 11.18 -12.63
C ALA A 138 4.18 10.54 -11.31
N PHE A 139 3.24 10.18 -10.45
CA PHE A 139 3.51 9.53 -9.17
C PHE A 139 4.20 8.17 -9.36
N GLN A 140 3.76 7.36 -10.33
CA GLN A 140 4.41 6.09 -10.68
C GLN A 140 5.91 6.26 -10.99
N LYS A 141 6.27 7.31 -11.75
CA LYS A 141 7.68 7.62 -12.05
C LYS A 141 8.43 8.06 -10.79
N GLN A 142 7.82 8.91 -9.98
CA GLN A 142 8.40 9.41 -8.74
C GLN A 142 8.70 8.28 -7.74
N ILE A 143 7.80 7.31 -7.58
CA ILE A 143 8.02 6.13 -6.73
C ILE A 143 9.25 5.34 -7.21
N ALA A 144 9.41 5.18 -8.52
CA ALA A 144 10.57 4.52 -9.12
C ALA A 144 11.89 5.25 -8.80
N GLU A 145 11.88 6.58 -8.92
CA GLU A 145 13.03 7.45 -8.62
C GLU A 145 13.42 7.40 -7.14
N LEU A 146 12.45 7.20 -6.24
CA LEU A 146 12.66 6.99 -4.81
C LEU A 146 13.21 5.58 -4.47
N GLY A 147 13.41 4.72 -5.48
CA GLY A 147 13.95 3.37 -5.32
C GLY A 147 12.92 2.33 -4.87
N CYS A 148 11.63 2.67 -4.89
CA CYS A 148 10.57 1.72 -4.59
C CYS A 148 10.20 0.94 -5.86
N TYR A 149 10.32 -0.39 -5.78
CA TYR A 149 9.93 -1.28 -6.86
C TYR A 149 8.41 -1.52 -6.83
N TYR A 150 7.75 -1.27 -7.96
CA TYR A 150 6.31 -1.46 -8.12
C TYR A 150 6.00 -2.54 -9.16
N PHE A 151 4.78 -3.08 -9.12
CA PHE A 151 4.26 -3.98 -10.15
C PHE A 151 3.17 -3.31 -10.98
N THR A 152 3.06 -3.72 -12.23
CA THR A 152 1.96 -3.35 -13.12
C THR A 152 1.18 -4.58 -13.53
N TYR A 153 -0.13 -4.46 -13.68
CA TYR A 153 -0.98 -5.57 -14.09
C TYR A 153 -2.07 -5.11 -15.07
N VAL A 154 -2.57 -6.07 -15.84
CA VAL A 154 -3.77 -5.95 -16.67
C VAL A 154 -4.73 -7.04 -16.21
N SER A 155 -6.00 -6.73 -16.00
CA SER A 155 -7.03 -7.62 -15.45
C SER A 155 -6.86 -8.00 -13.98
N SER A 156 -8.01 -8.19 -13.34
CA SER A 156 -8.17 -8.64 -11.96
C SER A 156 -7.51 -9.99 -11.65
N GLU A 157 -7.50 -10.92 -12.60
CA GLU A 157 -6.94 -12.26 -12.40
C GLU A 157 -5.41 -12.21 -12.28
N ASN A 158 -4.75 -11.39 -13.10
CA ASN A 158 -3.30 -11.19 -12.98
C ASN A 158 -2.95 -10.53 -11.65
N PHE A 159 -3.71 -9.48 -11.27
CA PHE A 159 -3.52 -8.83 -9.96
C PHE A 159 -3.64 -9.83 -8.80
N LYS A 160 -4.71 -10.64 -8.81
CA LYS A 160 -4.93 -11.67 -7.79
C LYS A 160 -3.75 -12.64 -7.68
N ASN A 161 -3.27 -13.15 -8.81
CA ASN A 161 -2.19 -14.12 -8.85
C ASN A 161 -0.85 -13.54 -8.38
N ASP A 162 -0.54 -12.31 -8.80
CA ASP A 162 0.64 -11.58 -8.38
C ASP A 162 0.59 -11.27 -6.88
N LEU A 163 -0.53 -10.71 -6.38
CA LEU A 163 -0.71 -10.39 -4.97
C LEU A 163 -0.57 -11.62 -4.08
N ARG A 164 -1.20 -12.74 -4.46
CA ARG A 164 -1.10 -14.02 -3.72
C ARG A 164 0.35 -14.48 -3.61
N THR A 165 1.08 -14.43 -4.72
CA THR A 165 2.49 -14.85 -4.78
C THR A 165 3.38 -13.91 -3.97
N HIS A 166 3.17 -12.60 -4.08
CA HIS A 166 3.99 -11.60 -3.43
C HIS A 166 3.76 -11.58 -1.92
N LEU A 167 2.51 -11.63 -1.44
CA LEU A 167 2.22 -11.70 0.01
C LEU A 167 2.86 -12.93 0.65
N TYR A 168 2.79 -14.09 0.00
CA TYR A 168 3.50 -15.29 0.48
C TYR A 168 5.00 -15.04 0.65
N LYS A 169 5.66 -14.50 -0.38
CA LYS A 169 7.09 -14.19 -0.33
C LYS A 169 7.44 -13.15 0.72
N VAL A 170 6.61 -12.13 0.90
CA VAL A 170 6.81 -11.08 1.91
C VAL A 170 6.81 -11.68 3.31
N ILE A 171 5.82 -12.51 3.64
CA ILE A 171 5.71 -13.14 4.95
C ILE A 171 6.81 -14.20 5.15
N GLU A 172 7.06 -15.04 4.15
CA GLU A 172 8.11 -16.07 4.20
C GLU A 172 9.50 -15.47 4.44
N ASN A 173 9.78 -14.31 3.84
CA ASN A 173 11.07 -13.65 3.92
C ASN A 173 11.09 -12.49 4.93
N TRP A 174 10.09 -12.41 5.82
CA TRP A 174 9.92 -11.27 6.72
C TRP A 174 11.21 -10.95 7.50
N ASP A 175 11.80 -11.94 8.16
CA ASP A 175 13.00 -11.75 8.97
C ASP A 175 14.28 -11.53 8.14
N VAL A 176 14.35 -12.10 6.94
CA VAL A 176 15.49 -11.92 6.02
C VAL A 176 15.54 -10.50 5.47
N ASN A 177 14.38 -9.98 5.06
CA ASN A 177 14.20 -8.61 4.58
C ASN A 177 14.36 -7.57 5.70
N SER A 178 14.37 -8.02 6.96
CA SER A 178 14.40 -7.16 8.13
C SER A 178 15.80 -6.78 8.63
N LYS A 179 16.85 -7.27 7.96
CA LYS A 179 18.22 -6.81 8.20
C LYS A 179 18.43 -5.48 7.46
N PRO A 180 18.92 -4.42 8.14
CA PRO A 180 19.08 -3.12 7.52
C PRO A 180 20.02 -3.22 6.31
N LEU A 181 19.54 -2.73 5.17
CA LEU A 181 20.36 -2.49 3.99
C LEU A 181 21.48 -1.52 4.39
N THR A 182 22.71 -2.04 4.45
CA THR A 182 23.91 -1.25 4.73
C THR A 182 24.30 -0.51 3.46
N THR A 183 23.46 0.39 2.99
CA THR A 183 23.76 1.22 1.82
C THR A 183 23.59 2.68 2.21
N GLN A 184 24.72 3.35 2.43
CA GLN A 184 24.79 4.79 2.63
C GLN A 184 24.29 5.50 1.36
N VAL A 185 23.00 5.81 1.30
CA VAL A 185 22.50 6.81 0.37
C VAL A 185 22.79 8.17 1.01
N LYS A 186 23.75 8.90 0.43
CA LYS A 186 24.02 10.29 0.81
C LYS A 186 22.76 11.12 0.54
N LEU A 187 22.08 11.49 1.61
CA LEU A 187 21.01 12.49 1.65
C LEU A 187 21.62 13.88 1.39
N SER A 188 21.89 14.18 0.12
CA SER A 188 22.13 15.54 -0.33
C SER A 188 21.58 15.64 -1.75
N ASN A 189 20.27 15.86 -1.87
CA ASN A 189 19.57 16.57 -2.96
C ASN A 189 18.05 16.36 -2.87
N LEU A 190 17.43 16.75 -1.75
CA LEU A 190 16.01 17.11 -1.76
C LEU A 190 15.94 18.62 -2.05
N PRO A 191 15.13 19.08 -3.03
CA PRO A 191 14.93 20.50 -3.22
C PRO A 191 14.30 21.09 -1.96
N VAL A 192 14.96 22.12 -1.42
CA VAL A 192 14.33 23.04 -0.47
C VAL A 192 13.26 23.80 -1.26
N ILE A 193 12.08 23.89 -0.64
CA ILE A 193 10.82 24.49 -1.11
C ILE A 193 11.03 25.73 -2.00
#